data_AF-A0A955RQH5-F1
#
_entry.id   AF-A0A955RQH5-F1
#
_cell.length_a   1.000
_cell.length_b   1.000
_cell.length_c   1.000
_cell.angle_alpha   90.00
_cell.angle_beta   90.00
_cell.angle_gamma   90.00
#
_symmetry.space_group_name_H-M   'P 1'
#
loop_
_entity.id
_entity.type
_entity.pdbx_description
1 polymer ?
#
loop_
_entity_poly.entity_id
_entity_poly.type
_entity_poly.pdbx_seq_one_letter_code
_entity_poly.pdbx_strand_id
1 'polypeptide(L)'
;YLLFSAIVVGVSGEMTSQDGITGLLNFLNPVVVKIGIIIAVLAIATSFISLGHVLRDLYHEDLSISSSLSWILVIVPPMAIYLMDHVTFVEVLEFSGAVTVGISGLLLGMMYLKVKSKESKNLLVINAPSVLVYASIGVFIAGVMYEIVKGLL
;
A
#
# COMPACT_ATOMS: atom_id res chain seq x y z
N TYR A 1 4.97 13.29 1.76
CA TYR A 1 3.86 13.18 0.79
C TYR A 1 3.07 14.48 0.67
N LEU A 2 2.45 15.00 1.75
CA LEU A 2 1.60 16.21 1.70
C LEU A 2 2.25 17.45 1.02
N LEU A 3 3.49 17.77 1.34
CA LEU A 3 4.20 18.89 0.70
C LEU A 3 4.40 18.66 -0.80
N PHE A 4 4.80 17.45 -1.18
CA PHE A 4 4.98 17.08 -2.58
C PHE A 4 3.65 17.16 -3.35
N SER A 5 2.58 16.56 -2.83
CA SER A 5 1.28 16.58 -3.48
C SER A 5 0.69 17.99 -3.57
N ALA A 6 0.82 18.80 -2.52
CA ALA A 6 0.37 20.19 -2.53
C ALA A 6 1.11 21.04 -3.57
N ILE A 7 2.43 20.84 -3.72
CA ILE A 7 3.23 21.55 -4.73
C ILE A 7 2.83 21.09 -6.14
N VAL A 8 2.76 19.78 -6.39
CA VAL A 8 2.40 19.24 -7.72
C VAL A 8 1.01 19.72 -8.11
N VAL A 9 -0.01 19.47 -7.28
CA VAL A 9 -1.39 19.90 -7.57
C VAL A 9 -1.49 21.42 -7.68
N GLY A 10 -0.76 22.17 -6.86
CA GLY A 10 -0.72 23.63 -6.94
C GLY A 10 -0.12 24.16 -8.24
N VAL A 11 0.83 23.43 -8.85
CA VAL A 11 1.46 23.81 -10.13
C VAL A 11 0.66 23.29 -11.32
N SER A 12 0.28 22.01 -11.33
CA SER A 12 -0.38 21.37 -12.49
C SER A 12 -1.90 21.49 -12.51
N GLY A 13 -2.56 21.76 -11.38
CA GLY A 13 -4.01 21.87 -11.30
C GLY A 13 -4.73 20.63 -11.85
N GLU A 14 -5.70 20.84 -12.73
CA GLU A 14 -6.46 19.76 -13.39
C GLU A 14 -5.60 18.89 -14.33
N MET A 15 -4.42 19.36 -14.74
CA MET A 15 -3.47 18.58 -15.56
C MET A 15 -2.56 17.67 -14.74
N THR A 16 -2.85 17.47 -13.45
CA THR A 16 -2.09 16.54 -12.60
C THR A 16 -2.26 15.12 -13.12
N SER A 17 -1.16 14.52 -13.56
CA SER A 17 -1.13 13.16 -14.06
C SER A 17 -1.22 12.14 -12.92
N GLN A 18 -1.65 10.91 -13.21
CA GLN A 18 -1.76 9.84 -12.21
C GLN A 18 -0.41 9.46 -11.56
N ASP A 19 0.70 9.58 -12.30
CA ASP A 19 2.05 9.38 -11.78
C ASP A 19 2.61 10.62 -11.04
N GLY A 20 1.88 11.75 -11.06
CA GLY A 20 2.22 13.00 -10.38
C GLY A 20 3.39 13.78 -10.97
N ILE A 21 4.10 13.26 -11.98
CA ILE A 21 5.30 13.88 -12.55
C ILE A 21 5.10 14.30 -14.01
N THR A 22 4.51 13.45 -14.86
CA THR A 22 4.34 13.77 -16.29
C THR A 22 3.49 15.01 -16.54
N GLY A 23 2.50 15.31 -15.69
CA GLY A 23 1.68 16.53 -15.77
C GLY A 23 2.48 17.84 -15.62
N LEU A 24 3.69 17.79 -15.05
CA LEU A 24 4.56 18.95 -14.90
C LEU A 24 5.31 19.33 -16.18
N LEU A 25 5.26 18.51 -17.25
CA LEU A 25 5.93 18.79 -18.52
C LEU A 25 5.49 20.12 -19.16
N ASN A 26 4.27 20.56 -18.88
CA ASN A 26 3.72 21.82 -19.40
C ASN A 26 4.18 23.05 -18.59
N PHE A 27 4.76 22.86 -17.40
CA PHE A 27 5.08 23.95 -16.46
C PHE A 27 6.56 24.04 -16.10
N LEU A 28 7.30 22.95 -16.24
CA LEU A 28 8.72 22.86 -15.91
C LEU A 28 9.55 22.57 -17.16
N ASN A 29 10.85 22.86 -17.07
CA ASN A 29 11.79 22.47 -18.10
C ASN A 29 11.79 20.93 -18.27
N PRO A 30 11.63 20.39 -19.49
CA PRO A 30 11.59 18.95 -19.73
C PRO A 30 12.78 18.17 -19.19
N VAL A 31 13.96 18.79 -19.09
CA VAL A 31 15.16 18.17 -18.51
C VAL A 31 14.96 17.90 -17.02
N VAL A 32 14.38 18.84 -16.28
CA VAL A 32 14.10 18.70 -14.84
C VAL A 32 13.09 17.58 -14.62
N VAL A 33 12.03 17.53 -15.43
CA VAL A 33 11.02 16.47 -15.34
C VAL A 33 11.62 15.10 -15.63
N LYS A 34 12.47 14.97 -16.66
CA LYS A 34 13.17 13.71 -16.97
C LYS A 34 14.05 13.23 -15.83
N ILE A 35 14.80 14.13 -15.19
CA ILE A 35 15.60 13.79 -14.01
C ILE A 35 14.69 13.30 -12.88
N GLY A 36 13.56 13.97 -12.64
CA GLY A 36 12.57 13.55 -11.66
C GLY A 36 12.03 12.14 -11.93
N ILE A 37 11.70 11.82 -13.17
CA ILE A 37 11.24 10.48 -13.58
C ILE A 37 12.33 9.42 -13.33
N ILE A 38 13.59 9.69 -13.68
CA ILE A 38 14.71 8.76 -13.42
C ILE A 38 14.85 8.49 -11.93
N ILE A 39 14.83 9.54 -11.10
CA ILE A 39 14.90 9.40 -9.64
C ILE A 39 13.71 8.59 -9.12
N ALA A 40 12.49 8.84 -9.61
CA ALA A 40 11.30 8.10 -9.22
C ALA A 40 11.41 6.61 -9.57
N VAL A 41 11.86 6.27 -10.79
CA VAL A 41 12.07 4.88 -11.22
C VAL A 41 13.12 4.19 -10.35
N LEU A 42 14.24 4.86 -10.04
CA LEU A 42 15.27 4.30 -9.16
C LEU A 42 14.74 4.06 -7.73
N ALA A 43 13.94 4.99 -7.20
CA ALA A 43 13.31 4.85 -5.89
C ALA A 43 12.31 3.68 -5.84
N ILE A 44 11.50 3.50 -6.90
CA ILE A 44 10.56 2.38 -7.00
C ILE A 44 11.32 1.06 -7.15
N ALA A 45 12.35 1.01 -8.00
CA ALA A 45 13.14 -0.20 -8.23
C ALA A 45 13.84 -0.68 -6.95
N THR A 46 14.46 0.23 -6.20
CA THR A 46 15.10 -0.10 -4.92
C THR A 46 14.11 -0.59 -3.87
N SER A 47 12.93 0.04 -3.78
CA SER A 47 11.85 -0.39 -2.89
C SER A 47 11.31 -1.78 -3.28
N PHE A 48 11.13 -2.04 -4.58
CA PHE A 48 10.66 -3.32 -5.10
C PHE A 48 11.66 -4.45 -4.81
N ILE A 49 12.96 -4.23 -5.01
CA ILE A 49 14.00 -5.23 -4.71
C ILE A 49 14.02 -5.54 -3.21
N SER A 50 13.94 -4.51 -2.35
CA SER A 50 13.95 -4.68 -0.91
C SER A 50 12.73 -5.47 -0.41
N LEU A 51 11.51 -5.07 -0.80
CA LEU A 51 10.30 -5.79 -0.41
C LEU A 51 10.21 -7.17 -1.06
N GLY A 52 10.67 -7.31 -2.31
CA GLY A 52 10.70 -8.57 -3.02
C GLY A 52 11.59 -9.60 -2.33
N HIS A 53 12.72 -9.17 -1.77
CA HIS A 53 13.56 -10.02 -0.93
C HIS A 53 12.84 -10.48 0.34
N VAL A 54 12.21 -9.55 1.06
CA VAL A 54 11.44 -9.88 2.27
C VAL A 54 10.33 -10.89 1.96
N LEU A 55 9.60 -10.68 0.86
CA LEU A 55 8.52 -11.59 0.46
C LEU A 55 9.04 -12.96 0.00
N ARG A 56 10.18 -13.00 -0.71
CA ARG A 56 10.84 -14.24 -1.10
C ARG A 56 11.26 -15.04 0.13
N ASP A 57 11.80 -14.37 1.15
CA ASP A 57 12.23 -15.01 2.40
C ASP A 57 11.02 -15.49 3.20
N LEU A 58 9.92 -14.73 3.25
CA LEU A 58 8.66 -15.19 3.84
C LEU A 58 8.16 -16.47 3.16
N TYR A 59 8.18 -16.54 1.83
CA TYR A 59 7.79 -17.77 1.13
C TYR A 59 8.75 -18.94 1.38
N HIS A 60 10.05 -18.68 1.39
CA HIS A 60 11.05 -19.73 1.52
C HIS A 60 11.18 -20.26 2.96
N GLU A 61 11.27 -19.36 3.93
CA GLU A 61 11.54 -19.68 5.33
C GLU A 61 10.24 -19.98 6.08
N ASP A 62 9.22 -19.12 5.97
CA ASP A 62 7.99 -19.28 6.76
C ASP A 62 7.03 -20.31 6.13
N LEU A 63 6.94 -20.33 4.79
CA LEU A 63 6.07 -21.28 4.06
C LEU A 63 6.81 -22.50 3.49
N SER A 64 8.13 -22.60 3.71
CA SER A 64 8.95 -23.73 3.24
C SER A 64 8.85 -24.01 1.72
N ILE A 65 8.57 -22.96 0.92
CA ILE A 65 8.50 -23.06 -0.55
C ILE A 65 9.92 -23.08 -1.14
N SER A 66 10.14 -23.77 -2.25
CA SER A 66 11.48 -23.81 -2.88
C SER A 66 11.93 -22.43 -3.37
N SER A 67 13.22 -22.12 -3.21
CA SER A 67 13.79 -20.80 -3.54
C SER A 67 13.40 -20.29 -4.93
N SER A 68 13.46 -21.15 -5.94
CA SER A 68 13.12 -20.80 -7.32
C SER A 68 11.64 -20.45 -7.48
N LEU A 69 10.76 -21.18 -6.80
CA LEU A 69 9.32 -20.92 -6.84
C LEU A 69 8.98 -19.64 -6.07
N SER A 70 9.64 -19.37 -4.95
CA SER A 70 9.48 -18.12 -4.19
C SER A 70 9.78 -16.88 -5.04
N TRP A 71 10.85 -16.91 -5.85
CA TRP A 71 11.15 -15.82 -6.79
C TRP A 71 10.07 -15.63 -7.86
N ILE A 72 9.55 -16.73 -8.40
CA ILE A 72 8.44 -16.70 -9.35
C ILE A 72 7.20 -16.08 -8.70
N LEU A 73 6.87 -16.46 -7.47
CA LEU A 73 5.73 -15.91 -6.72
C LEU A 73 5.90 -14.42 -6.36
N VAL A 74 7.13 -13.92 -6.24
CA VAL A 74 7.37 -12.48 -6.00
C VAL A 74 7.16 -11.66 -7.28
N ILE A 75 7.61 -12.18 -8.43
CA ILE A 75 7.66 -11.40 -9.69
C ILE A 75 6.38 -11.57 -10.51
N VAL A 76 5.89 -12.80 -10.65
CA VAL A 76 4.83 -13.13 -11.59
C VAL A 76 3.49 -12.51 -11.23
N PRO A 77 3.01 -12.52 -9.96
CA PRO A 77 1.70 -11.95 -9.66
C PRO A 77 1.60 -10.44 -9.95
N PRO A 78 2.54 -9.57 -9.51
CA PRO A 78 2.50 -8.16 -9.89
C PRO A 78 2.56 -7.95 -11.41
N MET A 79 3.38 -8.74 -12.11
CA MET A 79 3.50 -8.66 -13.57
C MET A 79 2.24 -9.13 -14.29
N ALA A 80 1.58 -10.17 -13.80
CA ALA A 80 0.32 -10.67 -14.34
C ALA A 80 -0.81 -9.65 -14.17
N ILE A 81 -0.89 -9.00 -13.00
CA ILE A 81 -1.85 -7.92 -12.74
C ILE A 81 -1.60 -6.75 -13.69
N TYR A 82 -0.34 -6.36 -13.91
CA TYR A 82 -0.01 -5.29 -14.84
C TYR A 82 -0.38 -5.62 -16.31
N LEU A 83 -0.27 -6.88 -16.71
CA LEU A 83 -0.64 -7.33 -18.06
C LEU A 83 -2.16 -7.43 -18.27
N MET A 84 -2.96 -7.35 -17.20
CA MET A 84 -4.39 -7.13 -17.32
C MET A 84 -4.61 -5.65 -17.65
N ASP A 85 -4.93 -5.37 -18.92
CA ASP A 85 -5.00 -4.05 -19.59
C ASP A 85 -5.95 -2.99 -18.94
N HIS A 86 -6.45 -3.25 -17.73
CA HIS A 86 -7.52 -2.52 -17.07
C HIS A 86 -7.16 -2.00 -15.67
N VAL A 87 -5.88 -2.01 -15.29
CA VAL A 87 -5.48 -1.53 -13.96
C VAL A 87 -4.58 -0.29 -14.06
N THR A 88 -5.08 0.83 -13.56
CA THR A 88 -4.32 2.08 -13.44
C THR A 88 -3.42 2.06 -12.20
N PHE A 89 -2.37 2.88 -12.22
CA PHE A 89 -1.45 3.01 -11.08
C PHE A 89 -2.18 3.38 -9.77
N VAL A 90 -3.16 4.28 -9.86
CA VAL A 90 -3.93 4.73 -8.68
C VAL A 90 -4.79 3.61 -8.13
N GLU A 91 -5.44 2.81 -8.98
CA GLU A 91 -6.24 1.66 -8.55
C GLU A 91 -5.40 0.60 -7.83
N VAL A 92 -4.18 0.32 -8.30
CA VAL A 92 -3.27 -0.59 -7.59
C VAL A 92 -2.94 -0.06 -6.19
N LEU A 93 -2.70 1.24 -6.05
CA LEU A 93 -2.40 1.87 -4.76
C LEU A 93 -3.62 1.87 -3.83
N GLU A 94 -4.80 2.17 -4.35
CA GLU A 94 -6.07 2.15 -3.60
C GLU A 94 -6.35 0.74 -3.08
N PHE A 95 -6.30 -0.26 -3.97
CA PHE A 95 -6.54 -1.65 -3.63
C PHE A 95 -5.53 -2.18 -2.60
N SER A 96 -4.23 -2.04 -2.89
CA SER A 96 -3.18 -2.53 -1.98
C SER A 96 -3.23 -1.82 -0.63
N GLY A 97 -3.44 -0.50 -0.61
CA GLY A 97 -3.58 0.28 0.61
C GLY A 97 -4.77 -0.15 1.45
N ALA A 98 -5.96 -0.21 0.86
CA ALA A 98 -7.18 -0.59 1.57
C ALA A 98 -7.10 -2.01 2.13
N VAL A 99 -6.62 -2.98 1.34
CA VAL A 99 -6.52 -4.37 1.76
C VAL A 99 -5.45 -4.56 2.83
N THR A 100 -4.23 -4.07 2.61
CA THR A 100 -3.13 -4.25 3.59
C THR A 100 -3.41 -3.50 4.88
N VAL A 101 -3.74 -2.21 4.82
CA VAL A 101 -4.03 -1.41 6.02
C VAL A 101 -5.30 -1.89 6.70
N GLY A 102 -6.32 -2.27 5.93
CA GLY A 102 -7.58 -2.78 6.47
C GLY A 102 -7.40 -4.08 7.25
N ILE A 103 -6.70 -5.07 6.67
CA ILE A 103 -6.43 -6.34 7.34
C ILE A 103 -5.52 -6.12 8.56
N SER A 104 -4.44 -5.36 8.43
CA SER A 104 -3.55 -5.06 9.57
C SER A 104 -4.28 -4.32 10.69
N GLY A 105 -5.10 -3.33 10.36
CA GLY A 105 -5.91 -2.58 11.31
C GLY A 105 -6.95 -3.44 12.03
N LEU A 106 -7.60 -4.36 11.30
CA LEU A 106 -8.52 -5.34 11.85
C LEU A 106 -7.81 -6.27 12.85
N LEU A 107 -6.67 -6.86 12.46
CA LEU A 107 -5.88 -7.73 13.33
C LEU A 107 -5.42 -6.99 14.59
N LEU A 108 -4.94 -5.75 14.46
CA LEU A 108 -4.54 -4.92 15.61
C LEU A 108 -5.71 -4.65 16.55
N GLY A 109 -6.88 -4.29 16.03
CA GLY A 109 -8.08 -4.07 16.84
C GLY A 109 -8.52 -5.32 17.59
N MET A 110 -8.53 -6.47 16.93
CA MET A 110 -8.88 -7.76 17.54
C MET A 110 -7.86 -8.18 18.61
N MET A 111 -6.56 -8.02 18.34
CA MET A 111 -5.51 -8.29 19.31
C MET A 111 -5.64 -7.38 20.54
N TYR A 112 -5.93 -6.09 20.35
CA TYR A 112 -6.14 -5.15 21.45
C TYR A 112 -7.30 -5.59 22.35
N LEU A 113 -8.46 -5.94 21.77
CA LEU A 113 -9.62 -6.41 22.54
C LEU A 113 -9.32 -7.69 23.33
N LYS A 114 -8.57 -8.63 22.72
CA LYS A 114 -8.15 -9.88 23.35
C LYS A 114 -7.17 -9.67 24.50
N VAL A 115 -6.26 -8.71 24.39
CA VAL A 115 -5.32 -8.34 25.46
C VAL A 115 -6.02 -7.59 26.57
N LYS A 116 -6.96 -6.69 26.25
CA LYS A 116 -7.75 -5.94 27.24
C LYS A 116 -8.70 -6.82 28.05
N SER A 117 -9.26 -7.87 27.44
CA SER A 117 -10.22 -8.76 28.12
C SER A 117 -9.54 -9.74 29.08
N LYS A 118 -8.28 -10.09 28.86
CA LYS A 118 -7.47 -10.81 29.85
C LYS A 118 -6.92 -9.74 30.80
N GLU A 119 -7.16 -9.84 32.10
CA GLU A 119 -6.57 -8.92 33.10
C GLU A 119 -5.03 -8.98 33.07
N SER A 120 -4.41 -8.35 32.07
CA SER A 120 -2.96 -8.33 31.94
C SER A 120 -2.42 -7.22 32.82
N LYS A 121 -2.30 -7.54 34.12
CA LYS A 121 -1.81 -6.64 35.18
C LYS A 121 -0.40 -6.08 34.94
N ASN A 122 0.33 -6.54 33.93
CA ASN A 122 1.73 -6.19 33.67
C ASN A 122 2.01 -5.58 32.29
N LEU A 123 1.00 -5.33 31.45
CA LEU A 123 1.20 -4.66 30.16
C LEU A 123 0.68 -3.23 30.24
N LEU A 124 1.48 -2.28 29.74
CA LEU A 124 1.11 -0.87 29.55
C LEU A 124 0.06 -0.78 28.42
N VAL A 125 -1.16 -1.25 28.71
CA VAL A 125 -2.28 -1.21 27.76
C VAL A 125 -2.81 0.21 27.74
N ILE A 126 -2.64 0.89 26.60
CA ILE A 126 -3.24 2.19 26.33
C ILE A 126 -4.75 2.05 26.58
N ASN A 127 -5.31 2.88 27.46
CA ASN A 127 -6.71 2.78 27.85
C ASN A 127 -7.63 3.42 26.80
N ALA A 128 -7.74 2.80 25.63
CA ALA A 128 -8.70 3.18 24.61
C ALA A 128 -10.11 2.66 24.97
N PRO A 129 -11.16 3.48 24.82
CA PRO A 129 -12.53 3.02 25.04
C PRO A 129 -12.86 1.93 24.01
N SER A 130 -13.47 0.83 24.46
CA SER A 130 -13.74 -0.33 23.60
C SER A 130 -14.65 0.02 22.43
N VAL A 131 -15.54 1.00 22.60
CA VAL A 131 -16.40 1.55 21.53
C VAL A 131 -15.58 2.09 20.37
N LEU A 132 -14.49 2.82 20.64
CA LEU A 132 -13.63 3.38 19.60
C LEU A 132 -12.95 2.24 18.80
N VAL A 133 -12.51 1.18 19.48
CA VAL A 133 -11.87 0.03 18.83
C VAL A 133 -12.84 -0.73 17.95
N TYR A 134 -14.06 -1.01 18.45
CA TYR A 134 -15.11 -1.63 17.62
C TYR A 134 -15.49 -0.75 16.42
N ALA A 135 -15.58 0.57 16.61
CA ALA A 135 -15.83 1.50 15.52
C ALA A 135 -14.70 1.46 14.46
N SER A 136 -13.43 1.47 14.88
CA SER A 136 -12.28 1.35 13.98
C SER A 136 -12.29 0.02 13.22
N ILE A 137 -12.59 -1.10 13.89
CA ILE A 137 -12.75 -2.40 13.22
C ILE A 137 -13.86 -2.32 12.17
N GLY A 138 -15.00 -1.71 12.50
CA GLY A 138 -16.10 -1.50 11.55
C GLY A 138 -15.68 -0.71 10.31
N VAL A 139 -14.91 0.36 10.48
CA VAL A 139 -14.37 1.17 9.37
C VAL A 139 -13.42 0.35 8.50
N PHE A 140 -12.52 -0.43 9.10
CA PHE A 140 -11.60 -1.28 8.33
C PHE A 140 -12.33 -2.38 7.54
N ILE A 141 -13.32 -3.03 8.15
CA ILE A 141 -14.16 -4.02 7.44
C ILE A 141 -14.89 -3.35 6.28
N ALA A 142 -15.55 -2.22 6.52
CA ALA A 142 -16.28 -1.50 5.49
C ALA A 142 -15.38 -1.06 4.33
N GLY A 143 -14.18 -0.55 4.64
CA GLY A 143 -13.19 -0.14 3.63
C GLY A 143 -12.71 -1.31 2.77
N VAL A 144 -12.34 -2.44 3.38
CA VAL A 144 -11.91 -3.65 2.64
C VAL A 144 -13.06 -4.19 1.79
N MET A 145 -14.27 -4.25 2.33
CA MET A 145 -15.45 -4.74 1.58
C MET A 145 -15.79 -3.82 0.40
N TYR A 146 -15.75 -2.50 0.60
CA TYR A 146 -16.00 -1.53 -0.47
C TYR A 146 -14.99 -1.72 -1.61
N GLU A 147 -13.70 -1.85 -1.27
CA GLU A 147 -12.65 -1.99 -2.28
C GLU A 147 -12.74 -3.31 -3.05
N ILE A 148 -13.08 -4.41 -2.37
CA ILE A 148 -13.29 -5.71 -3.03
C ILE A 148 -14.50 -5.65 -3.99
N VAL A 149 -15.61 -5.02 -3.58
CA VAL A 149 -16.78 -4.87 -4.45
C VAL A 149 -16.47 -3.98 -5.64
N LYS A 150 -15.76 -2.86 -5.43
CA LYS A 150 -15.33 -1.95 -6.49
C LYS A 150 -14.39 -2.65 -7.49
N GLY A 151 -13.48 -3.50 -7.03
CA GLY A 151 -12.58 -4.27 -7.89
C GLY A 151 -13.22 -5.43 -8.66
N LEU A 152 -14.45 -5.83 -8.31
CA LEU A 152 -15.20 -6.92 -8.96
C LEU A 152 -16.22 -6.42 -10.01
N LEU A 153 -16.60 -5.14 -9.97
CA LEU A 153 -17.59 -4.50 -10.84
C LEU A 153 -16.92 -3.74 -11.99
#